data_AF-A0A9W8TUP8-F1
#
_entry.id   AF-A0A9W8TUP8-F1
#
_cell.length_a   1.000
_cell.length_b   1.000
_cell.length_c   1.000
_cell.angle_alpha   90.00
_cell.angle_beta   90.00
_cell.angle_gamma   90.00
#
_symmetry.space_group_name_H-M   'P 1'
#
loop_
_entity.id
_entity.type
_entity.pdbx_description
1 polymer ?
#
loop_
_entity_poly.entity_id
_entity_poly.type
_entity_poly.pdbx_seq_one_letter_code
_entity_poly.pdbx_strand_id
1 'polypeptide(L)'
;MLDFQTFSAWVVVDGQTADVFNVEHNDVRGTMHVTCWLPSEAGKNFEVHFRDLSGSPSSARVYIDGNRCASRVLRGSKKSVDVLAGLRISPSVIRPFVFSKLDFTEDEDTLDTLVSLSKVGQVEVNFNFVTVLGKDKPRFYEAHPEHKVNEKAKKGIDHQTRFGEAKNITKQVGFVKTKRIGKDVVRFCFRYRPLEVLQAQGIAPQPSASSSQRKKKRQADNQEDVKPRNLGIIVILDSEDEEQAHQPMKRIKKDIKHEVKREPTSLLVSGEVIDLT
;
A
#
# COMPACT_ATOMS: atom_id res chain seq x y z
N MET A 1 10.19 11.14 -8.97
CA MET A 1 9.56 12.13 -8.05
C MET A 1 8.07 12.17 -8.34
N LEU A 2 7.24 12.30 -7.31
CA LEU A 2 5.80 12.50 -7.46
C LEU A 2 5.41 13.89 -6.94
N ASP A 3 4.50 14.54 -7.67
CA ASP A 3 4.06 15.90 -7.40
C ASP A 3 2.53 15.99 -7.42
N PHE A 4 1.99 16.82 -6.54
CA PHE A 4 0.58 17.22 -6.57
C PHE A 4 0.42 18.60 -5.93
N GLN A 5 -0.07 19.56 -6.72
CA GLN A 5 -0.19 20.97 -6.32
C GLN A 5 1.13 21.54 -5.78
N THR A 6 1.25 21.69 -4.46
CA THR A 6 2.41 22.24 -3.77
C THR A 6 3.20 21.18 -2.99
N PHE A 7 2.75 19.93 -3.03
CA PHE A 7 3.35 18.80 -2.34
C PHE A 7 4.18 17.97 -3.30
N SER A 8 5.35 17.55 -2.85
CA SER A 8 6.22 16.65 -3.59
C SER A 8 6.78 15.60 -2.65
N ALA A 9 6.96 14.38 -3.16
CA ALA A 9 7.67 13.31 -2.48
C ALA A 9 8.54 12.53 -3.47
N TRP A 10 9.67 12.02 -3.00
CA TRP A 10 10.52 11.11 -3.77
C TRP A 10 11.33 10.23 -2.85
N VAL A 11 11.82 9.12 -3.42
CA VAL A 11 12.70 8.19 -2.72
C VAL A 11 14.11 8.35 -3.29
N VAL A 12 15.10 8.36 -2.40
CA VAL A 12 16.52 8.38 -2.74
C VAL A 12 17.11 7.05 -2.33
N VAL A 13 17.78 6.35 -3.23
CA VAL A 13 18.45 5.06 -3.00
C VAL A 13 19.95 5.27 -3.20
N ASP A 14 20.77 4.97 -2.19
CA ASP A 14 22.22 5.21 -2.20
C ASP A 14 22.63 6.62 -2.70
N GLY A 15 21.87 7.64 -2.29
CA GLY A 15 22.15 9.04 -2.63
C GLY A 15 21.67 9.48 -4.02
N GLN A 16 21.05 8.60 -4.81
CA GLN A 16 20.46 8.93 -6.11
C GLN A 16 18.93 8.89 -6.04
N THR A 17 18.27 9.87 -6.66
CA THR A 17 16.80 9.85 -6.76
C THR A 17 16.37 8.63 -7.58
N ALA A 18 15.49 7.82 -7.02
CA ALA A 18 14.98 6.63 -7.69
C ALA A 18 14.15 7.00 -8.94
N ASP A 19 14.34 6.22 -10.00
CA ASP A 19 13.45 6.22 -11.14
C ASP A 19 12.04 5.78 -10.72
N VAL A 20 11.04 6.37 -11.37
CA VAL A 20 9.63 6.03 -11.14
C VAL A 20 8.97 5.64 -12.45
N PHE A 21 8.15 4.60 -12.38
CA PHE A 21 7.46 3.99 -13.52
C PHE A 21 5.96 3.91 -13.25
N ASN A 22 5.18 3.94 -14.34
CA ASN A 22 3.72 3.80 -14.35
C ASN A 22 3.04 4.65 -13.25
N VAL A 23 3.15 5.98 -13.41
CA VAL A 23 2.56 6.94 -12.47
C VAL A 23 1.05 7.03 -12.72
N GLU A 24 0.27 6.76 -11.68
CA GLU A 24 -1.20 6.75 -11.71
C GLU A 24 -1.76 7.78 -10.72
N HIS A 25 -2.86 8.43 -11.11
CA HIS A 25 -3.55 9.42 -10.30
C HIS A 25 -5.00 9.01 -10.09
N ASN A 26 -5.42 8.84 -8.84
CA ASN A 26 -6.76 8.43 -8.47
C ASN A 26 -7.30 9.32 -7.36
N ASP A 27 -8.46 9.94 -7.55
CA ASP A 27 -9.14 10.62 -6.44
C ASP A 27 -9.98 9.60 -5.66
N VAL A 28 -9.68 9.44 -4.38
CA VAL A 28 -10.44 8.57 -3.49
C VAL A 28 -11.13 9.41 -2.42
N ARG A 29 -12.43 9.60 -2.56
CA ARG A 29 -13.29 10.33 -1.61
C ARG A 29 -12.79 11.76 -1.29
N GLY A 30 -12.23 12.44 -2.29
CA GLY A 30 -11.69 13.80 -2.20
C GLY A 30 -10.25 13.86 -1.70
N THR A 31 -9.51 12.76 -1.73
CA THR A 31 -8.07 12.71 -1.43
C THR A 31 -7.34 12.21 -2.67
N MET A 32 -6.39 12.98 -3.19
CA MET A 32 -5.60 12.57 -4.34
C MET A 32 -4.63 11.45 -3.96
N HIS A 33 -4.67 10.33 -4.66
CA HIS A 33 -3.69 9.26 -4.54
C HIS A 33 -2.82 9.25 -5.80
N VAL A 34 -1.52 9.51 -5.63
CA VAL A 34 -0.53 9.40 -6.71
C VAL A 34 0.33 8.19 -6.42
N THR A 35 0.26 7.18 -7.30
CA THR A 35 0.94 5.90 -7.12
C THR A 35 1.96 5.70 -8.23
N CYS A 36 3.11 5.11 -7.92
CA CYS A 36 4.07 4.69 -8.92
C CYS A 36 4.83 3.44 -8.48
N TRP A 37 5.60 2.88 -9.41
CA TRP A 37 6.56 1.81 -9.15
C TRP A 37 7.98 2.36 -9.14
N LEU A 38 8.82 1.88 -8.22
CA LEU A 38 10.26 2.17 -8.22
C LEU A 38 11.08 0.88 -8.09
N PRO A 39 12.28 0.83 -8.67
CA PRO A 39 13.16 -0.32 -8.53
C PRO A 39 13.80 -0.34 -7.14
N SER A 40 13.90 -1.53 -6.56
CA SER A 40 14.55 -1.77 -5.27
C SER A 40 15.58 -2.87 -5.40
N GLU A 41 16.67 -2.75 -4.66
CA GLU A 41 17.75 -3.74 -4.62
C GLU A 41 18.03 -4.07 -3.15
N ALA A 42 18.02 -5.36 -2.82
CA ALA A 42 18.21 -5.82 -1.45
C ALA A 42 19.57 -5.39 -0.89
N GLY A 43 19.59 -4.91 0.35
CA GLY A 43 20.78 -4.40 1.02
C GLY A 43 21.05 -2.91 0.80
N LYS A 44 20.34 -2.26 -0.14
CA LYS A 44 20.48 -0.82 -0.39
C LYS A 44 19.71 0.02 0.61
N ASN A 45 20.33 1.12 1.05
CA ASN A 45 19.67 2.08 1.91
C ASN A 45 18.78 2.99 1.08
N PHE A 46 17.64 3.38 1.65
CA PHE A 46 16.82 4.40 1.04
C PHE A 46 16.36 5.47 2.03
N GLU A 47 16.07 6.64 1.50
CA GLU A 47 15.58 7.80 2.23
C GLU A 47 14.28 8.28 1.58
N VAL A 48 13.34 8.71 2.42
CA VAL A 48 12.09 9.33 1.96
C VAL A 48 12.24 10.84 2.07
N HIS A 49 12.20 11.51 0.94
CA HIS A 49 12.28 12.96 0.85
C HIS A 49 10.91 13.53 0.51
N PHE A 50 10.57 14.66 1.10
CA PHE A 50 9.29 15.29 0.85
C PHE A 50 9.31 16.77 1.16
N ARG A 51 8.37 17.48 0.54
CA ARG A 51 8.31 18.93 0.57
C ARG A 51 6.86 19.41 0.47
N ASP A 52 6.62 20.56 1.09
CA ASP A 52 5.41 21.34 0.94
C ASP A 52 5.78 22.80 0.66
N LEU A 53 5.29 23.34 -0.45
CA LEU A 53 5.50 24.71 -0.92
C LEU A 53 4.27 25.61 -0.74
N SER A 54 3.22 25.14 -0.07
CA SER A 54 1.97 25.88 0.15
C SER A 54 2.13 27.13 1.02
N GLY A 55 3.20 27.21 1.81
CA GLY A 55 3.39 28.27 2.81
C GLY A 55 2.59 28.07 4.10
N SER A 56 1.61 27.15 4.10
CA SER A 56 0.82 26.81 5.29
C SER A 56 1.49 25.68 6.07
N PRO A 57 1.31 25.59 7.40
CA PRO A 57 1.78 24.43 8.14
C PRO A 57 1.05 23.15 7.71
N SER A 58 1.82 22.13 7.36
CA SER A 58 1.30 20.81 7.02
C SER A 58 2.03 19.72 7.81
N SER A 59 1.45 18.53 7.80
CA SER A 59 2.05 17.32 8.34
C SER A 59 2.21 16.29 7.23
N ALA A 60 3.41 15.74 7.10
CA ALA A 60 3.68 14.53 6.32
C ALA A 60 3.77 13.34 7.26
N ARG A 61 2.88 12.36 7.09
CA ARG A 61 2.96 11.06 7.78
C ARG A 61 3.57 10.05 6.83
N VAL A 62 4.64 9.39 7.25
CA VAL A 62 5.34 8.41 6.43
C VAL A 62 5.03 7.01 6.95
N TYR A 63 4.59 6.15 6.06
CA TYR A 63 4.35 4.73 6.31
C TYR A 63 5.27 3.91 5.41
N ILE A 64 5.85 2.85 5.95
CA ILE A 64 6.67 1.90 5.21
C ILE A 64 6.15 0.52 5.53
N ASP A 65 5.79 -0.24 4.51
CA ASP A 65 5.20 -1.57 4.63
C ASP A 65 3.98 -1.60 5.55
N GLY A 66 3.12 -0.57 5.47
CA GLY A 66 1.94 -0.40 6.31
C GLY A 66 2.20 0.19 7.69
N ASN A 67 3.45 0.25 8.13
CA ASN A 67 3.83 0.70 9.46
C ASN A 67 4.18 2.19 9.49
N ARG A 68 3.63 2.94 10.45
CA ARG A 68 3.94 4.37 10.58
C ARG A 68 5.35 4.57 11.12
N CYS A 69 6.24 5.16 10.31
CA CYS A 69 7.63 5.40 10.69
C CYS A 69 7.91 6.84 11.13
N ALA A 70 7.10 7.81 10.69
CA ALA A 70 7.27 9.20 11.08
C ALA A 70 6.01 10.06 10.93
N SER A 71 6.06 11.21 11.60
CA SER A 71 5.19 12.37 11.33
C SER A 71 6.07 13.62 11.39
N ARG A 72 6.15 14.37 10.29
CA ARG A 72 6.93 15.62 10.21
C ARG A 72 6.01 16.80 9.96
N VAL A 73 6.19 17.87 10.73
CA VAL A 73 5.50 19.13 10.51
C VAL A 73 6.37 20.01 9.61
N LEU A 74 5.86 20.36 8.43
CA LEU A 74 6.48 21.30 7.52
C LEU A 74 5.88 22.68 7.78
N ARG A 75 6.74 23.68 8.00
CA ARG A 75 6.31 25.05 8.35
C ARG A 75 6.33 26.00 7.15
N GLY A 76 6.07 25.50 5.94
CA GLY A 76 5.85 26.33 4.76
C GLY A 76 7.07 27.14 4.26
N SER A 77 8.30 26.80 4.64
CA SER A 77 9.48 27.46 4.07
C SER A 77 9.69 26.97 2.63
N LYS A 78 9.70 27.89 1.66
CA LYS A 78 9.76 27.58 0.21
C LYS A 78 10.99 26.78 -0.26
N LYS A 79 11.94 26.48 0.63
CA LYS A 79 13.22 25.82 0.29
C LYS A 79 13.55 24.58 1.13
N SER A 80 12.79 24.26 2.18
CA SER A 80 13.15 23.14 3.05
C SER A 80 12.56 21.83 2.53
N VAL A 81 13.43 20.97 2.03
CA VAL A 81 13.16 19.53 1.92
C VAL A 81 13.32 18.92 3.31
N ASP A 82 12.37 18.09 3.73
CA ASP A 82 12.57 17.23 4.89
C ASP A 82 12.95 15.82 4.42
N VAL A 83 13.79 15.17 5.22
CA VAL A 83 14.43 13.90 4.89
C VAL A 83 14.22 12.92 6.03
N LEU A 84 13.67 11.76 5.68
CA LEU A 84 13.54 10.62 6.57
C LEU A 84 14.46 9.49 6.08
N ALA A 85 15.67 9.45 6.62
CA ALA A 85 16.70 8.45 6.28
C ALA A 85 16.63 7.16 7.11
N GLY A 86 15.66 7.06 8.02
CA GLY A 86 15.53 5.91 8.91
C GLY A 86 14.50 6.11 10.01
N LEU A 87 14.25 5.04 10.76
CA LEU A 87 13.37 5.03 11.91
C LEU A 87 14.10 5.63 13.12
N ARG A 88 13.55 6.70 13.69
CA ARG A 88 14.12 7.31 14.89
C ARG A 88 13.65 6.57 16.14
N ILE A 89 14.60 5.92 16.82
CA ILE A 89 14.36 5.13 18.03
C ILE A 89 14.74 5.88 19.32
N SER A 90 15.48 6.98 19.21
CA SER A 90 15.82 7.85 20.34
C SER A 90 16.08 9.29 19.87
N PRO A 91 16.33 10.27 20.77
CA PRO A 91 16.62 11.65 20.37
C PRO A 91 17.77 11.78 19.36
N SER A 92 18.78 10.91 19.48
CA SER A 92 20.04 10.97 18.73
C SER A 92 20.35 9.68 17.96
N VAL A 93 19.43 8.72 17.86
CA VAL A 93 19.69 7.44 17.19
C VAL A 93 18.58 7.13 16.17
N ILE A 94 19.00 6.72 14.98
CA ILE A 94 18.12 6.17 13.94
C ILE A 94 18.58 4.76 13.55
N ARG A 95 17.66 3.95 13.03
CA ARG A 95 17.96 2.76 12.25
C ARG A 95 17.63 3.04 10.78
N PRO A 96 18.61 3.04 9.86
CA PRO A 96 18.36 3.31 8.44
C PRO A 96 17.34 2.37 7.83
N PHE A 97 16.57 2.85 6.85
CA PHE A 97 15.71 1.97 6.06
C PHE A 97 16.56 1.25 5.01
N VAL A 98 16.36 -0.06 4.90
CA VAL A 98 17.11 -0.90 3.97
C VAL A 98 16.12 -1.82 3.26
N PHE A 99 16.18 -1.88 1.93
CA PHE A 99 15.43 -2.89 1.20
C PHE A 99 15.97 -4.28 1.56
N SER A 100 15.09 -5.24 1.75
CA SER A 100 15.40 -6.63 2.07
C SER A 100 14.55 -7.57 1.24
N LYS A 101 15.00 -8.80 1.09
CA LYS A 101 14.15 -9.86 0.54
C LYS A 101 13.06 -10.19 1.55
N LEU A 102 11.89 -10.58 1.05
CA LEU A 102 10.85 -11.15 1.89
C LEU A 102 11.26 -12.56 2.32
N ASP A 103 11.18 -12.83 3.63
CA ASP A 103 11.49 -14.15 4.19
C ASP A 103 10.27 -15.07 4.14
N PHE A 104 10.54 -16.37 4.07
CA PHE A 104 9.51 -17.41 4.00
C PHE A 104 9.38 -18.17 5.31
N THR A 105 8.17 -18.62 5.61
CA THR A 105 7.87 -19.59 6.68
C THR A 105 6.97 -20.70 6.14
N GLU A 106 7.01 -21.86 6.76
CA GLU A 106 6.09 -22.97 6.45
C GLU A 106 4.75 -22.84 7.18
N ASP A 107 4.65 -21.94 8.16
CA ASP A 107 3.44 -21.70 8.94
C ASP A 107 2.29 -21.20 8.05
N GLU A 108 1.05 -21.52 8.42
CA GLU A 108 -0.13 -20.94 7.76
C GLU A 108 -0.31 -19.46 8.13
N ASP A 109 -0.53 -18.63 7.11
CA ASP A 109 -0.77 -17.21 7.31
C ASP A 109 -2.15 -16.96 7.91
N THR A 110 -2.20 -16.16 8.97
CA THR A 110 -3.46 -15.69 9.56
C THR A 110 -4.10 -14.58 8.71
N LEU A 111 -5.39 -14.30 8.92
CA LEU A 111 -6.08 -13.19 8.24
C LEU A 111 -5.37 -11.83 8.48
N ASP A 112 -4.90 -11.60 9.70
CA ASP A 112 -4.18 -10.38 10.07
C ASP A 112 -2.84 -10.26 9.31
N THR A 113 -2.15 -11.38 9.12
CA THR A 113 -0.95 -11.46 8.27
C THR A 113 -1.28 -11.07 6.84
N LEU A 114 -2.35 -11.62 6.26
CA LEU A 114 -2.75 -11.35 4.88
C LEU A 114 -3.15 -9.88 4.65
N VAL A 115 -3.84 -9.26 5.60
CA VAL A 115 -4.18 -7.83 5.54
C VAL A 115 -2.92 -6.98 5.58
N SER A 116 -1.99 -7.29 6.49
CA SER A 116 -0.71 -6.57 6.63
C SER A 116 0.14 -6.68 5.36
N LEU A 117 0.12 -7.85 4.71
CA LEU A 117 0.86 -8.09 3.47
C LEU A 117 0.43 -7.22 2.30
N SER A 118 -0.83 -6.79 2.25
CA SER A 118 -1.31 -5.89 1.19
C SER A 118 -0.55 -4.55 1.14
N LYS A 119 0.12 -4.18 2.23
CA LYS A 119 0.91 -2.95 2.38
C LYS A 119 2.40 -3.16 2.27
N VAL A 120 2.89 -4.40 2.30
CA VAL A 120 4.32 -4.70 2.18
C VAL A 120 4.81 -4.38 0.76
N GLY A 121 6.01 -3.85 0.67
CA GLY A 121 6.58 -3.39 -0.58
C GLY A 121 6.08 -2.01 -0.99
N GLN A 122 5.70 -1.17 -0.02
CA GLN A 122 5.16 0.17 -0.26
C GLN A 122 5.76 1.21 0.70
N VAL A 123 6.08 2.39 0.17
CA VAL A 123 6.37 3.60 0.95
C VAL A 123 5.26 4.61 0.68
N GLU A 124 4.54 5.03 1.72
CA GLU A 124 3.46 6.01 1.61
C GLU A 124 3.82 7.32 2.33
N VAL A 125 3.55 8.46 1.69
CA VAL A 125 3.66 9.81 2.29
C VAL A 125 2.31 10.51 2.21
N ASN A 126 1.68 10.73 3.36
CA ASN A 126 0.35 11.32 3.47
C ASN A 126 0.45 12.74 4.00
N PHE A 127 -0.03 13.70 3.22
CA PHE A 127 -0.04 15.12 3.56
C PHE A 127 -1.40 15.59 4.04
N ASN A 128 -1.40 16.42 5.09
CA ASN A 128 -2.58 17.15 5.54
C ASN A 128 -2.18 18.51 6.13
N PHE A 129 -3.08 19.49 6.05
CA PHE A 129 -2.86 20.76 6.74
C PHE A 129 -3.07 20.63 8.26
N VAL A 130 -2.34 21.43 9.04
CA VAL A 130 -2.38 21.42 10.50
C VAL A 130 -2.29 22.82 11.10
N THR A 131 -2.84 22.98 12.31
CA THR A 131 -2.47 24.07 13.22
C THR A 131 -1.45 23.55 14.23
N VAL A 132 -0.37 24.30 14.46
CA VAL A 132 0.61 23.99 15.50
C VAL A 132 0.13 24.57 16.83
N LEU A 133 -0.03 23.73 17.85
CA LEU A 133 -0.56 24.10 19.16
C LEU A 133 0.53 24.40 20.20
N GLY A 134 1.77 23.99 19.96
CA GLY A 134 2.88 24.20 20.88
C GLY A 134 3.91 23.07 20.83
N LYS A 135 4.81 23.04 21.82
CA LYS A 135 5.77 21.94 22.00
C LYS A 135 5.04 20.67 22.48
N ASP A 136 5.58 19.51 22.13
CA ASP A 136 5.13 18.21 22.63
C ASP A 136 6.32 17.41 23.19
N LYS A 137 6.02 16.32 23.90
CA LYS A 137 7.03 15.37 24.36
C LYS A 137 7.55 14.53 23.18
N PRO A 138 8.82 14.10 23.22
CA PRO A 138 9.34 13.15 22.24
C PRO A 138 8.49 11.89 22.15
N ARG A 139 8.27 11.44 20.91
CA ARG A 139 7.67 10.14 20.61
C ARG A 139 8.56 9.43 19.60
N PHE A 140 8.91 8.20 19.91
CA PHE A 140 9.71 7.35 19.06
C PHE A 140 8.85 6.19 18.58
N TYR A 141 9.16 5.71 17.39
CA TYR A 141 8.49 4.57 16.79
C TYR A 141 9.34 3.33 17.02
N GLU A 142 8.68 2.21 17.23
CA GLU A 142 9.36 0.92 17.37
C GLU A 142 9.64 0.33 15.99
N ALA A 143 10.77 -0.36 15.88
CA ALA A 143 11.08 -1.14 14.69
C ALA A 143 10.09 -2.31 14.66
N HIS A 144 9.34 -2.40 13.57
CA HIS A 144 8.40 -3.50 13.40
C HIS A 144 9.20 -4.75 13.00
N PRO A 145 8.75 -5.95 13.41
CA PRO A 145 9.38 -7.19 12.99
C PRO A 145 9.29 -7.34 11.47
N GLU A 146 10.26 -8.02 10.88
CA GLU A 146 10.23 -8.40 9.47
C GLU A 146 9.08 -9.39 9.24
N HIS A 147 8.38 -9.23 8.12
CA HIS A 147 7.34 -10.16 7.73
C HIS A 147 7.98 -11.47 7.28
N LYS A 148 7.39 -12.57 7.73
CA LYS A 148 7.62 -13.93 7.21
C LYS A 148 6.30 -14.41 6.65
N VAL A 149 6.33 -14.97 5.44
CA VAL A 149 5.10 -15.39 4.75
C VAL A 149 5.19 -16.81 4.27
N ASN A 150 4.04 -17.48 4.19
CA ASN A 150 3.97 -18.71 3.42
C ASN A 150 4.15 -18.40 1.92
N GLU A 151 4.86 -19.25 1.19
CA GLU A 151 5.07 -19.07 -0.26
C GLU A 151 3.74 -18.91 -1.01
N LYS A 152 2.67 -19.56 -0.55
CA LYS A 152 1.33 -19.47 -1.15
C LYS A 152 0.69 -18.09 -1.02
N ALA A 153 1.05 -17.30 -0.01
CA ALA A 153 0.52 -15.95 0.20
C ALA A 153 1.33 -14.86 -0.50
N LYS A 154 2.43 -15.22 -1.19
CA LYS A 154 3.27 -14.29 -1.95
C LYS A 154 2.52 -13.75 -3.17
N LYS A 155 1.67 -12.76 -2.97
CA LYS A 155 0.94 -12.03 -4.03
C LYS A 155 1.86 -11.05 -4.78
N GLY A 156 2.96 -11.56 -5.34
CA GLY A 156 3.95 -10.73 -6.05
C GLY A 156 4.66 -9.73 -5.14
N ILE A 157 4.90 -10.08 -3.88
CA ILE A 157 5.71 -9.29 -2.93
C ILE A 157 7.08 -9.95 -2.85
N ASP A 158 8.11 -9.28 -3.35
CA ASP A 158 9.47 -9.82 -3.40
C ASP A 158 10.40 -9.20 -2.35
N HIS A 159 10.21 -7.90 -2.11
CA HIS A 159 11.00 -7.13 -1.17
C HIS A 159 10.12 -6.56 -0.05
N GLN A 160 10.74 -6.39 1.11
CA GLN A 160 10.25 -5.67 2.27
C GLN A 160 11.32 -4.68 2.78
N THR A 161 11.00 -3.89 3.79
CA THR A 161 11.95 -3.02 4.46
C THR A 161 12.40 -3.65 5.77
N ARG A 162 13.72 -3.66 5.99
CA ARG A 162 14.32 -3.93 7.29
C ARG A 162 14.96 -2.66 7.86
N PHE A 163 15.27 -2.71 9.14
CA PHE A 163 15.93 -1.62 9.85
C PHE A 163 17.40 -1.95 10.07
N GLY A 164 18.29 -1.17 9.45
CA GLY A 164 19.73 -1.34 9.54
C GLY A 164 20.29 -1.13 10.96
N GLU A 165 21.61 -1.21 11.07
CA GLU A 165 22.33 -0.97 12.32
C GLU A 165 22.06 0.45 12.85
N ALA A 166 21.98 0.56 14.18
CA ALA A 166 21.72 1.82 14.85
C ALA A 166 22.87 2.83 14.57
N LYS A 167 22.51 4.03 14.13
CA LYS A 167 23.44 5.12 13.83
C LYS A 167 23.12 6.34 14.67
N ASN A 168 24.16 6.93 15.26
CA ASN A 168 24.05 8.22 15.93
C ASN A 168 23.86 9.35 14.92
N ILE A 169 23.02 10.31 15.26
CA ILE A 169 22.75 11.50 14.47
C ILE A 169 22.84 12.75 15.34
N THR A 170 23.40 13.81 14.77
CA THR A 170 23.58 15.10 15.44
C THR A 170 22.32 15.96 15.43
N LYS A 171 21.41 15.73 14.47
CA LYS A 171 20.18 16.51 14.30
C LYS A 171 19.14 16.17 15.37
N GLN A 172 19.08 17.01 16.40
CA GLN A 172 17.96 17.05 17.33
C GLN A 172 16.69 17.55 16.63
N VAL A 173 15.54 16.96 16.98
CA VAL A 173 14.25 17.34 16.40
C VAL A 173 13.33 17.79 17.51
N GLY A 174 12.73 18.97 17.34
CA GLY A 174 11.67 19.44 18.21
C GLY A 174 10.37 18.69 17.93
N PHE A 175 9.64 18.36 18.99
CA PHE A 175 8.32 17.75 18.89
C PHE A 175 7.27 18.82 19.14
N VAL A 176 6.19 18.75 18.37
CA VAL A 176 5.12 19.74 18.42
C VAL A 176 3.77 19.07 18.43
N LYS A 177 2.85 19.65 19.18
CA LYS A 177 1.46 19.22 19.20
C LYS A 177 0.74 19.90 18.03
N THR A 178 -0.03 19.13 17.28
CA THR A 178 -0.76 19.64 16.11
C THR A 178 -2.23 19.28 16.16
N LYS A 179 -3.08 20.14 15.61
CA LYS A 179 -4.48 19.85 15.28
C LYS A 179 -4.63 19.74 13.78
N ARG A 180 -5.20 18.65 13.28
CA ARG A 180 -5.48 18.45 11.84
C ARG A 180 -6.56 19.42 11.36
N ILE A 181 -6.38 19.95 10.15
CA ILE A 181 -7.35 20.78 9.45
C ILE A 181 -7.84 19.97 8.24
N GLY A 182 -9.14 19.65 8.21
CA GLY A 182 -9.77 18.94 7.09
C GLY A 182 -9.24 17.51 6.86
N LYS A 183 -9.42 17.03 5.63
CA LYS A 183 -9.00 15.70 5.15
C LYS A 183 -7.53 15.69 4.73
N ASP A 184 -7.03 14.52 4.36
CA ASP A 184 -5.69 14.41 3.76
C ASP A 184 -5.80 15.02 2.35
N VAL A 185 -4.75 15.71 1.91
CA VAL A 185 -4.74 16.40 0.61
C VAL A 185 -4.25 15.46 -0.47
N VAL A 186 -3.13 14.79 -0.20
CA VAL A 186 -2.53 13.83 -1.11
C VAL A 186 -1.85 12.69 -0.35
N ARG A 187 -1.94 11.50 -0.94
CA ARG A 187 -1.14 10.32 -0.61
C ARG A 187 -0.25 9.98 -1.79
N PHE A 188 1.06 10.08 -1.58
CA PHE A 188 2.04 9.53 -2.50
C PHE A 188 2.33 8.09 -2.11
N CYS A 189 2.20 7.14 -3.04
CA CYS A 189 2.48 5.73 -2.81
C CYS A 189 3.56 5.25 -3.79
N PHE A 190 4.70 4.86 -3.25
CA PHE A 190 5.81 4.27 -3.99
C PHE A 190 5.81 2.76 -3.75
N ARG A 191 5.32 2.00 -4.73
CA ARG A 191 5.41 0.54 -4.71
C ARG A 191 6.82 0.14 -5.17
N TYR A 192 7.54 -0.65 -4.39
CA TYR A 192 8.90 -1.03 -4.72
C TYR A 192 9.05 -2.52 -4.96
N ARG A 193 9.77 -2.89 -6.03
CA ARG A 193 10.05 -4.27 -6.43
C ARG A 193 11.44 -4.38 -7.07
N PRO A 194 12.05 -5.58 -7.16
CA PRO A 194 13.25 -5.78 -7.96
C PRO A 194 13.05 -5.25 -9.39
N LEU A 195 14.10 -4.68 -9.98
CA LEU A 195 14.01 -4.12 -11.34
C LEU A 195 13.61 -5.21 -12.35
N GLU A 196 14.13 -6.42 -12.19
CA GLU A 196 13.83 -7.57 -13.05
C GLU A 196 12.35 -7.95 -13.00
N VAL A 197 11.72 -7.82 -11.83
CA VAL A 197 10.28 -8.07 -11.65
C VAL A 197 9.47 -7.00 -12.38
N LEU A 198 9.85 -5.73 -12.24
CA LEU A 198 9.19 -4.63 -12.95
C LEU A 198 9.34 -4.77 -14.47
N GLN A 199 10.50 -5.19 -14.94
CA GLN A 199 10.77 -5.46 -16.36
C GLN A 199 9.93 -6.64 -16.88
N ALA A 200 9.87 -7.75 -16.14
CA ALA A 200 9.07 -8.92 -16.50
C ALA A 200 7.57 -8.62 -16.56
N GLN A 201 7.09 -7.69 -15.72
CA GLN A 201 5.71 -7.21 -15.73
C GLN A 201 5.45 -6.13 -16.79
N GLY A 202 6.45 -5.72 -17.57
CA GLY A 202 6.33 -4.65 -18.57
C GLY A 202 6.18 -3.24 -18.00
N ILE A 203 6.45 -3.05 -16.71
CA ILE A 203 6.39 -1.76 -16.01
C ILE A 203 7.65 -0.93 -16.27
N ALA A 204 8.82 -1.59 -16.30
CA ALA A 204 10.11 -0.96 -16.56
C ALA A 204 10.70 -1.42 -17.92
N PRO A 205 11.50 -0.57 -18.60
CA PRO A 205 12.13 -0.94 -19.87
C PRO A 205 13.06 -2.16 -19.72
N GLN A 206 12.92 -3.13 -20.62
CA GLN A 206 13.85 -4.24 -20.75
C GLN A 206 15.20 -3.74 -21.26
N PRO A 207 16.34 -4.28 -20.79
CA PRO A 207 17.63 -3.94 -21.37
C PRO A 207 17.58 -4.34 -22.84
N SER A 208 17.68 -3.35 -23.73
CA SER A 208 17.71 -3.63 -25.17
C SER A 208 18.88 -4.55 -25.42
N ALA A 209 18.63 -5.81 -25.80
CA ALA A 209 19.66 -6.68 -26.32
C ALA A 209 20.31 -5.90 -27.46
N SER A 210 21.54 -5.43 -27.23
CA SER A 210 22.28 -4.60 -28.17
C SER A 210 22.17 -5.24 -29.55
N SER A 211 21.69 -4.44 -30.50
CA SER A 211 21.55 -4.77 -31.90
C SER A 211 22.90 -5.19 -32.48
N SER A 212 23.25 -6.46 -32.28
CA SER A 212 24.20 -7.15 -33.13
C SER A 212 23.53 -7.24 -34.50
N GLN A 213 23.75 -6.21 -35.31
CA GLN A 213 23.44 -6.19 -36.74
C GLN A 213 24.17 -7.35 -37.41
N ARG A 214 23.60 -8.56 -37.34
CA ARG A 214 23.87 -9.60 -38.32
C ARG A 214 23.22 -9.14 -39.61
N LYS A 215 24.00 -8.44 -40.45
CA LYS A 215 23.77 -8.39 -41.89
C LYS A 215 23.64 -9.85 -42.37
N LYS A 216 22.42 -10.33 -42.60
CA LYS A 216 22.18 -11.44 -43.53
C LYS A 216 21.31 -10.95 -44.67
N LYS A 217 22.01 -10.82 -45.79
CA LYS A 217 21.52 -10.67 -47.16
C LYS A 217 20.48 -11.77 -47.45
N ARG A 218 19.41 -11.35 -48.12
CA ARG A 218 18.31 -12.11 -48.76
C ARG A 218 18.67 -13.53 -49.22
N GLN A 219 17.73 -14.46 -49.01
CA GLN A 219 17.13 -15.29 -50.06
C GLN A 219 15.79 -15.87 -49.59
N ALA A 220 14.82 -15.88 -50.49
CA ALA A 220 13.47 -16.39 -50.31
C ALA A 220 13.39 -17.82 -50.88
N ASP A 221 12.65 -18.72 -50.23
CA ASP A 221 11.76 -19.67 -50.90
C ASP A 221 10.78 -20.32 -49.90
N ASN A 222 9.63 -20.76 -50.42
CA ASN A 222 8.38 -21.20 -49.79
C ASN A 222 8.45 -22.55 -49.02
N GLN A 223 7.60 -22.75 -48.01
CA GLN A 223 6.32 -23.51 -48.05
C GLN A 223 5.78 -23.87 -46.64
N GLU A 224 4.48 -23.62 -46.50
CA GLU A 224 3.39 -24.22 -45.69
C GLU A 224 3.60 -24.94 -44.32
N ASP A 225 2.78 -24.45 -43.37
CA ASP A 225 1.79 -25.16 -42.55
C ASP A 225 1.94 -25.31 -41.01
N VAL A 226 0.76 -25.23 -40.37
CA VAL A 226 0.36 -25.53 -38.98
C VAL A 226 0.38 -24.38 -37.92
N LYS A 227 -0.83 -23.86 -37.66
CA LYS A 227 -1.32 -23.24 -36.39
C LYS A 227 -1.92 -24.33 -35.47
N PRO A 228 -2.32 -24.06 -34.20
CA PRO A 228 -1.89 -23.02 -33.26
C PRO A 228 -1.57 -23.61 -31.86
N ARG A 229 -0.99 -22.83 -30.94
CA ARG A 229 -1.14 -23.09 -29.50
C ARG A 229 -1.51 -21.81 -28.74
N ASN A 230 -2.62 -21.95 -28.03
CA ASN A 230 -3.25 -20.99 -27.13
C ASN A 230 -2.29 -20.52 -26.04
N LEU A 231 -2.26 -19.20 -25.81
CA LEU A 231 -1.89 -18.62 -24.52
C LEU A 231 -2.98 -17.62 -24.15
N GLY A 232 -3.68 -17.95 -23.06
CA GLY A 232 -4.86 -17.25 -22.58
C GLY A 232 -4.55 -15.80 -22.20
N ILE A 233 -5.34 -14.89 -22.77
CA ILE A 233 -5.46 -13.51 -22.31
C ILE A 233 -6.19 -13.59 -20.97
N ILE A 234 -5.49 -13.34 -19.86
CA ILE A 234 -6.15 -13.05 -18.59
C ILE A 234 -6.55 -11.59 -18.62
N VAL A 235 -7.83 -11.34 -18.86
CA VAL A 235 -8.47 -10.05 -18.60
C VAL A 235 -8.69 -9.99 -17.09
N ILE A 236 -7.94 -9.14 -16.38
CA ILE A 236 -8.28 -8.79 -15.01
C ILE A 236 -9.26 -7.62 -15.09
N LEU A 237 -10.56 -7.95 -14.99
CA LEU A 237 -11.61 -7.00 -14.68
C LEU A 237 -11.50 -6.70 -13.19
N ASP A 238 -11.03 -5.50 -12.86
CA ASP A 238 -11.11 -4.95 -11.50
C ASP A 238 -12.51 -4.33 -11.34
N SER A 239 -13.38 -5.01 -10.60
CA SER A 239 -14.74 -4.54 -10.30
C SER A 239 -15.15 -5.10 -8.94
N GLU A 240 -14.86 -4.35 -7.88
CA GLU A 240 -15.49 -4.57 -6.57
C GLU A 240 -15.85 -3.20 -5.97
N ASP A 241 -17.05 -2.73 -6.32
CA ASP A 241 -17.90 -1.97 -5.41
C ASP A 241 -18.79 -2.97 -4.64
N GLU A 242 -18.98 -2.69 -3.35
CA GLU A 242 -20.12 -3.02 -2.48
C GLU A 242 -19.73 -3.69 -1.14
N GLU A 243 -19.58 -2.83 -0.11
CA GLU A 243 -19.91 -3.19 1.27
C GLU A 243 -21.25 -2.51 1.63
N GLN A 244 -22.33 -3.30 1.75
CA GLN A 244 -23.40 -3.01 2.71
C GLN A 244 -23.94 -4.29 3.36
N ALA A 245 -23.99 -4.22 4.69
CA ALA A 245 -24.72 -4.97 5.71
C ALA A 245 -25.61 -6.15 5.29
N HIS A 246 -25.59 -7.25 6.06
CA HIS A 246 -26.76 -7.72 6.84
C HIS A 246 -26.44 -8.93 7.73
N GLN A 247 -27.14 -8.99 8.87
CA GLN A 247 -27.06 -9.93 9.99
C GLN A 247 -27.43 -11.39 9.63
N PRO A 248 -27.14 -12.39 10.50
CA PRO A 248 -27.02 -13.79 10.09
C PRO A 248 -28.38 -14.52 10.09
N MET A 249 -28.67 -15.25 9.01
CA MET A 249 -29.79 -16.20 8.97
C MET A 249 -29.32 -17.65 8.79
N LYS A 250 -29.87 -18.49 9.66
CA LYS A 250 -29.61 -19.91 9.85
C LYS A 250 -30.06 -20.74 8.64
N ARG A 251 -29.24 -21.73 8.31
CA ARG A 251 -29.51 -22.82 7.35
C ARG A 251 -30.78 -23.59 7.72
N ILE A 252 -31.71 -23.76 6.78
CA ILE A 252 -32.65 -24.90 6.75
C ILE A 252 -32.76 -25.41 5.31
N LYS A 253 -32.42 -26.68 5.13
CA LYS A 253 -32.52 -27.45 3.89
C LYS A 253 -33.98 -27.83 3.64
N LYS A 254 -34.46 -27.71 2.40
CA LYS A 254 -35.74 -28.25 1.93
C LYS A 254 -35.50 -29.66 1.37
N ASP A 255 -36.06 -30.66 2.02
CA ASP A 255 -36.40 -31.96 1.42
C ASP A 255 -37.93 -32.05 1.32
N ILE A 256 -38.42 -32.43 0.14
CA ILE A 256 -39.85 -32.62 -0.16
C ILE A 256 -40.13 -34.13 -0.16
N LYS A 257 -41.12 -34.57 0.61
CA LYS A 257 -41.95 -35.74 0.25
C LYS A 257 -43.33 -35.68 0.92
N HIS A 258 -44.32 -36.10 0.12
CA HIS A 258 -45.78 -36.10 0.30
C HIS A 258 -46.29 -36.86 1.54
N GLU A 259 -47.48 -36.48 2.06
CA GLU A 259 -48.71 -37.33 2.05
C GLU A 259 -49.91 -36.76 2.89
N VAL A 260 -50.99 -36.41 2.19
CA VAL A 260 -52.45 -36.66 2.38
C VAL A 260 -53.19 -36.49 3.76
N LYS A 261 -54.20 -35.59 3.71
CA LYS A 261 -55.56 -35.48 4.37
C LYS A 261 -55.72 -35.56 5.91
N ARG A 262 -56.38 -34.52 6.48
CA ARG A 262 -57.82 -34.45 6.88
C ARG A 262 -58.13 -33.11 7.56
N GLU A 263 -59.26 -32.49 7.19
CA GLU A 263 -59.92 -31.33 7.83
C GLU A 263 -60.79 -31.79 9.05
N PRO A 264 -61.69 -30.95 9.63
CA PRO A 264 -61.51 -29.67 10.32
C PRO A 264 -62.26 -29.67 11.68
N THR A 265 -62.08 -28.70 12.57
CA THR A 265 -63.09 -28.30 13.59
C THR A 265 -62.61 -26.99 14.25
N SER A 266 -63.30 -25.87 14.04
CA SER A 266 -64.40 -25.32 14.87
C SER A 266 -63.92 -24.89 16.26
N LEU A 267 -64.35 -23.83 16.94
CA LEU A 267 -65.39 -22.81 16.83
C LEU A 267 -65.27 -22.04 18.18
N LEU A 268 -65.92 -20.87 18.26
CA LEU A 268 -66.34 -20.15 19.49
C LEU A 268 -65.26 -19.30 20.20
N VAL A 269 -65.36 -17.96 20.28
CA VAL A 269 -66.43 -17.01 20.73
C VAL A 269 -66.27 -16.63 22.21
N SER A 270 -66.28 -15.30 22.43
CA SER A 270 -66.67 -14.57 23.66
C SER A 270 -65.78 -14.79 24.89
N GLY A 271 -65.41 -13.78 25.69
CA GLY A 271 -65.94 -12.45 25.94
C GLY A 271 -65.69 -12.13 27.43
N GLU A 272 -66.04 -10.92 27.84
CA GLU A 272 -65.98 -10.35 29.21
C GLU A 272 -64.60 -9.84 29.67
N VAL A 273 -64.41 -8.52 29.81
CA VAL A 273 -64.88 -7.61 30.90
C VAL A 273 -64.20 -8.05 32.22
N ILE A 274 -63.46 -7.20 32.93
CA ILE A 274 -63.96 -6.18 33.86
C ILE A 274 -62.84 -5.13 34.12
N ASP A 275 -63.34 -3.92 34.33
CA ASP A 275 -62.77 -2.67 34.83
C ASP A 275 -61.99 -2.81 36.16
N LEU A 276 -61.23 -1.77 36.54
CA LEU A 276 -61.23 -1.17 37.89
C LEU A 276 -60.07 -0.17 38.04
N THR A 277 -60.50 1.08 38.20
CA THR A 277 -59.91 2.21 38.95
C THR A 277 -58.69 2.93 38.41
#